data_AF-A0A820AKV1-F1
#
_entry.id   AF-A0A820AKV1-F1
#
_cell.length_a   1.000
_cell.length_b   1.000
_cell.length_c   1.000
_cell.angle_alpha   90.00
_cell.angle_beta   90.00
_cell.angle_gamma   90.00
#
_symmetry.space_group_name_H-M   'P 1'
#
loop_
_entity.id
_entity.type
_entity.pdbx_description
1 polymer ?
#
loop_
_entity_poly.entity_id
_entity_poly.type
_entity_poly.pdbx_seq_one_letter_code
_entity_poly.pdbx_strand_id
1 'polypeptide(L)'
;MSSNLSAQWEKLVRPGILTLFYREYPLMELHDDACQRIQEFLYKILRFLLRQYPHRAELEQWLYINYPEAQYALNRSSRKRIFSIDQLQTLVHKEFGTHNEMDISYLATTLEHCTKDVLKLAHDYVNRLGKNEIVANDIDLVMNADTIFVEILRSDLNSTTNNSSSNSNIDTSIATMSYNELIRHFIITETQYKDDLELLIKFFRNPIRNFFNDDLQIIENVFGCLDDIYELTTRFLSDLEDAKEMRDDIAKNISLYEPFQNFIEGNEFECYTKYTQTILTTDHIDQFKKMLNNEQVKRYLESKLDQIKETYRYLLPALLHIPIYHFQQYLIYLEKLALFPESESAQLTDVLSVLR
;
A
#
# COMPACT_ATOMS: atom_id res chain seq x y z
N MET A 1 13.51 -19.46 2.31
CA MET A 1 14.88 -19.82 1.90
C MET A 1 15.16 -21.27 2.26
N SER A 2 15.91 -22.00 1.44
CA SER A 2 16.52 -23.26 1.90
C SER A 2 17.62 -22.96 2.93
N SER A 3 17.90 -23.89 3.85
CA SER A 3 18.83 -23.66 4.97
C SER A 3 20.25 -23.24 4.54
N ASN A 4 20.72 -23.70 3.38
CA ASN A 4 22.04 -23.37 2.84
C ASN A 4 22.10 -21.96 2.23
N LEU A 5 20.99 -21.50 1.63
CA LEU A 5 20.88 -20.17 1.04
C LEU A 5 20.73 -19.08 2.11
N SER A 6 20.01 -19.39 3.19
CA SER A 6 19.93 -18.52 4.38
C SER A 6 21.32 -18.20 4.96
N ALA A 7 22.19 -19.20 5.10
CA ALA A 7 23.54 -19.01 5.62
C ALA A 7 24.47 -18.21 4.68
N GLN A 8 24.25 -18.28 3.35
CA GLN A 8 25.01 -17.48 2.40
C GLN A 8 24.54 -16.03 2.36
N TRP A 9 23.23 -15.80 2.51
CA TRP A 9 22.63 -14.48 2.64
C TRP A 9 23.11 -13.76 3.90
N GLU A 10 23.08 -14.42 5.06
CA GLU A 10 23.57 -13.85 6.32
C GLU A 10 25.04 -13.41 6.20
N LYS A 11 25.89 -14.25 5.61
CA LYS A 11 27.32 -13.95 5.41
C LYS A 11 27.58 -12.76 4.50
N LEU A 12 26.69 -12.48 3.55
CA LEU A 12 26.78 -11.32 2.66
C LEU A 12 26.29 -10.05 3.36
N VAL A 13 25.13 -10.13 4.02
CA VAL A 13 24.36 -8.94 4.40
C VAL A 13 24.72 -8.45 5.79
N ARG A 14 24.94 -9.36 6.76
CA ARG A 14 25.24 -8.99 8.15
C ARG A 14 26.49 -8.11 8.29
N PRO A 15 27.65 -8.42 7.66
CA PRO A 15 28.83 -7.55 7.75
C PRO A 15 28.57 -6.19 7.11
N GLY A 16 27.76 -6.15 6.06
CA GLY A 16 27.38 -4.93 5.37
C GLY A 16 26.56 -3.98 6.26
N ILE A 17 25.52 -4.50 6.90
CA ILE A 17 24.69 -3.74 7.84
C ILE A 17 25.54 -3.18 8.98
N LEU A 18 26.36 -4.01 9.63
CA LEU A 18 27.18 -3.58 10.78
C LEU A 18 28.22 -2.53 10.38
N THR A 19 28.89 -2.73 9.25
CA THR A 19 29.88 -1.76 8.74
C THR A 19 29.24 -0.41 8.43
N LEU A 20 28.03 -0.42 7.85
CA LEU A 20 27.30 0.81 7.59
C LEU A 20 26.84 1.47 8.90
N PHE A 21 26.24 0.69 9.80
CA PHE A 21 25.70 1.18 11.06
C PHE A 21 26.76 1.86 11.92
N TYR A 22 27.88 1.18 12.21
CA TYR A 22 28.93 1.75 13.05
C TYR A 22 29.72 2.87 12.38
N ARG A 23 29.63 2.99 11.04
CA ARG A 23 30.21 4.14 10.33
C ARG A 23 29.35 5.40 10.49
N GLU A 24 28.03 5.27 10.40
CA GLU A 24 27.11 6.41 10.48
C GLU A 24 26.74 6.76 11.93
N TYR A 25 26.64 5.76 12.82
CA TYR A 25 26.14 5.88 14.19
C TYR A 25 27.08 5.23 15.22
N PRO A 26 28.32 5.75 15.39
CA PRO A 26 29.35 5.12 16.24
C PRO A 26 29.03 5.10 17.73
N LEU A 27 28.02 5.86 18.19
CA LEU A 27 27.64 5.98 19.61
C LEU A 27 26.41 5.15 19.99
N MET A 28 25.76 4.49 19.01
CA MET A 28 24.60 3.62 19.26
C MET A 28 24.99 2.14 19.18
N GLU A 29 24.22 1.32 19.88
CA GLU A 29 24.30 -0.14 19.82
C GLU A 29 23.18 -0.70 18.95
N LEU A 30 23.54 -1.57 18.00
CA LEU A 30 22.57 -2.34 17.21
C LEU A 30 22.53 -3.76 17.76
N HIS A 31 21.39 -4.16 18.30
CA HIS A 31 21.23 -5.49 18.86
C HIS A 31 21.16 -6.55 17.74
N ASP A 32 21.59 -7.78 18.04
CA ASP A 32 21.71 -8.85 17.03
C ASP A 32 20.35 -9.24 16.43
N ASP A 33 19.27 -9.15 17.21
CA ASP A 33 17.89 -9.38 16.75
C ASP A 33 17.42 -8.31 15.76
N ALA A 34 17.77 -7.03 15.97
CA ALA A 34 17.51 -5.94 15.07
C ALA A 34 18.28 -6.15 13.75
N CYS A 35 19.54 -6.56 13.84
CA CYS A 35 20.34 -6.91 12.68
C CYS A 35 19.71 -8.06 11.88
N GLN A 36 19.23 -9.10 12.55
CA GLN A 36 18.52 -10.21 11.92
C GLN A 36 17.22 -9.72 11.24
N ARG A 37 16.47 -8.83 11.90
CA ARG A 37 15.23 -8.30 11.34
C ARG A 37 15.44 -7.50 10.06
N ILE A 38 16.50 -6.69 10.01
CA ILE A 38 16.92 -5.97 8.81
C ILE A 38 17.30 -6.94 7.70
N GLN A 39 18.02 -8.03 8.01
CA GLN A 39 18.41 -9.04 7.01
C GLN A 39 17.19 -9.74 6.39
N GLU A 40 16.20 -10.11 7.20
CA GLU A 40 14.94 -10.68 6.73
C GLU A 40 14.20 -9.71 5.81
N PHE A 41 14.17 -8.43 6.18
CA PHE A 41 13.52 -7.40 5.38
C PHE A 41 14.22 -7.15 4.05
N LEU A 42 15.55 -7.03 4.04
CA LEU A 42 16.33 -6.87 2.81
C LEU A 42 16.14 -8.06 1.87
N TYR A 43 15.94 -9.26 2.42
CA TYR A 43 15.63 -10.44 1.61
C TYR A 43 14.24 -10.35 0.98
N LYS A 44 13.25 -9.82 1.69
CA LYS A 44 11.91 -9.53 1.12
C LYS A 44 11.98 -8.49 0.01
N ILE A 45 12.76 -7.42 0.21
CA ILE A 45 13.02 -6.41 -0.84
C ILE A 45 13.64 -7.06 -2.06
N LEU A 46 14.67 -7.89 -1.87
CA LEU A 46 15.32 -8.62 -2.97
C LEU A 46 14.29 -9.43 -3.78
N ARG A 47 13.45 -10.23 -3.12
CA ARG A 47 12.40 -11.01 -3.78
C ARG A 47 11.38 -10.14 -4.51
N PHE A 48 10.96 -9.05 -3.89
CA PHE A 48 10.04 -8.09 -4.47
C PHE A 48 10.60 -7.50 -5.77
N LEU A 49 11.84 -6.98 -5.73
CA LEU A 49 12.48 -6.35 -6.88
C LEU A 49 12.68 -7.32 -8.03
N LEU A 50 13.16 -8.54 -7.73
CA LEU A 50 13.36 -9.57 -8.77
C LEU A 50 12.06 -9.99 -9.44
N ARG A 51 10.93 -9.95 -8.72
CA ARG A 51 9.62 -10.31 -9.25
C ARG A 51 8.96 -9.19 -10.05
N GLN A 52 8.98 -7.96 -9.51
CA GLN A 52 8.27 -6.83 -10.10
C GLN A 52 9.05 -6.16 -11.23
N TYR A 53 10.39 -6.24 -11.17
CA TYR A 53 11.29 -5.54 -12.10
C TYR A 53 12.35 -6.49 -12.65
N PRO A 54 11.95 -7.48 -13.48
CA PRO A 54 12.87 -8.46 -14.02
C PRO A 54 13.91 -7.86 -14.99
N HIS A 55 13.62 -6.70 -15.59
CA HIS A 55 14.50 -6.02 -16.55
C HIS A 55 15.21 -4.80 -15.95
N ARG A 56 16.43 -4.51 -16.43
CA ARG A 56 17.27 -3.38 -15.96
C ARG A 56 16.54 -2.03 -15.99
N ALA A 57 15.86 -1.71 -17.09
CA ALA A 57 15.26 -0.39 -17.28
C ALA A 57 14.17 -0.08 -16.24
N GLU A 58 13.41 -1.11 -15.83
CA GLU A 58 12.34 -0.98 -14.86
C GLU A 58 12.91 -0.82 -13.44
N LEU A 59 13.94 -1.60 -13.10
CA LEU A 59 14.65 -1.46 -11.82
C LEU A 59 15.35 -0.10 -11.70
N GLU A 60 15.90 0.41 -12.81
CA GLU A 60 16.50 1.74 -12.88
C GLU A 60 15.48 2.86 -12.67
N GLN A 61 14.29 2.74 -13.27
CA GLN A 61 13.18 3.68 -13.04
C GLN A 61 12.69 3.62 -11.59
N TRP A 62 12.54 2.42 -11.03
CA TRP A 62 12.15 2.24 -9.64
C TRP A 62 13.17 2.87 -8.69
N LEU A 63 14.47 2.64 -8.95
CA LEU A 63 15.54 3.24 -8.17
C LEU A 63 15.55 4.76 -8.30
N TYR A 64 15.28 5.30 -9.49
CA TYR A 64 15.19 6.75 -9.71
C TYR A 64 14.04 7.39 -8.94
N ILE A 65 12.88 6.74 -8.91
CA ILE A 65 11.68 7.25 -8.23
C ILE A 65 11.87 7.23 -6.71
N ASN A 66 12.37 6.11 -6.17
CA ASN A 66 12.44 5.91 -4.72
C ASN A 66 13.74 6.45 -4.10
N TYR A 67 14.85 6.42 -4.86
CA TYR A 67 16.17 6.84 -4.39
C TYR A 67 16.92 7.63 -5.48
N PRO A 68 16.48 8.85 -5.81
CA PRO A 68 17.09 9.65 -6.89
C PRO A 68 18.59 9.91 -6.68
N GLU A 69 19.04 9.97 -5.42
CA GLU A 69 20.46 10.12 -5.07
C GLU A 69 21.33 8.89 -5.45
N ALA A 70 20.71 7.72 -5.58
CA ALA A 70 21.40 6.47 -5.87
C ALA A 70 21.99 6.43 -7.29
N GLN A 71 21.38 7.16 -8.23
CA GLN A 71 21.85 7.28 -9.62
C GLN A 71 23.24 7.92 -9.73
N TYR A 72 23.50 8.97 -8.93
CA TYR A 72 24.81 9.61 -8.86
C TYR A 72 25.88 8.70 -8.26
N ALA A 73 25.48 7.80 -7.37
CA ALA A 73 26.36 6.87 -6.70
C ALA A 73 26.67 5.60 -7.52
N LEU A 74 25.87 5.29 -8.54
CA LEU A 74 26.12 4.22 -9.53
C LEU A 74 27.24 4.60 -10.51
N ASN A 75 27.32 5.88 -10.90
CA ASN A 75 28.28 6.38 -11.89
C ASN A 75 29.70 6.65 -11.35
N ARG A 76 29.94 6.44 -10.04
CA ARG A 76 31.28 6.60 -9.44
C ARG A 76 32.06 5.29 -9.47
N SER A 77 33.16 5.27 -10.23
CA SER A 77 34.06 4.13 -10.38
C SER A 77 34.79 3.70 -9.10
N SER A 78 34.76 4.50 -8.02
CA SER A 78 35.49 4.25 -6.77
C SER A 78 34.60 4.11 -5.52
N ARG A 79 33.35 3.66 -5.66
CA ARG A 79 32.45 3.48 -4.51
C ARG A 79 32.84 2.26 -3.68
N LYS A 80 33.04 2.44 -2.37
CA LYS A 80 33.08 1.34 -1.40
C LYS A 80 31.67 0.79 -1.23
N ARG A 81 31.37 -0.31 -1.92
CA ARG A 81 30.11 -1.04 -1.78
C ARG A 81 30.08 -1.80 -0.46
N ILE A 82 28.87 -1.91 0.08
CA ILE A 82 28.57 -2.58 1.35
C ILE A 82 28.25 -4.05 1.07
N PHE A 83 27.60 -4.34 -0.07
CA PHE A 83 27.32 -5.69 -0.52
C PHE A 83 28.21 -6.07 -1.72
N SER A 84 28.74 -7.29 -1.69
CA SER A 84 29.53 -7.85 -2.78
C SER A 84 28.64 -8.21 -3.97
N ILE A 85 28.96 -7.66 -5.16
CA ILE A 85 28.22 -7.91 -6.40
C ILE A 85 28.33 -9.39 -6.79
N ASP A 86 29.54 -9.97 -6.71
CA ASP A 86 29.79 -11.36 -7.14
C ASP A 86 29.03 -12.37 -6.29
N GLN A 87 28.95 -12.12 -4.98
CA GLN A 87 28.19 -12.96 -4.04
C GLN A 87 26.68 -12.79 -4.23
N LEU A 88 26.21 -11.56 -4.43
CA LEU A 88 24.80 -11.30 -4.72
C LEU A 88 24.38 -11.93 -6.06
N GLN A 89 25.21 -11.81 -7.10
CA GLN A 89 24.98 -12.43 -8.40
C GLN A 89 24.87 -13.95 -8.27
N THR A 90 25.78 -14.58 -7.52
CA THR A 90 25.75 -16.03 -7.25
C THR A 90 24.48 -16.44 -6.52
N LEU A 91 24.01 -15.64 -5.56
CA LEU A 91 22.76 -15.90 -4.81
C LEU A 91 21.53 -15.76 -5.69
N VAL A 92 21.45 -14.69 -6.48
CA VAL A 92 20.34 -14.45 -7.40
C VAL A 92 20.22 -15.58 -8.42
N HIS A 93 21.35 -16.00 -9.01
CA HIS A 93 21.37 -17.12 -9.97
C HIS A 93 20.92 -18.46 -9.36
N LYS A 94 21.28 -18.71 -8.09
CA LYS A 94 20.94 -19.96 -7.39
C LYS A 94 19.49 -20.01 -6.92
N GLU A 95 18.92 -18.91 -6.45
CA GLU A 95 17.54 -18.90 -5.92
C GLU A 95 16.46 -18.56 -6.96
N PHE A 96 16.78 -17.73 -7.95
CA PHE A 96 15.77 -17.18 -8.86
C PHE A 96 16.00 -17.55 -10.34
N GLY A 97 17.11 -18.24 -10.64
CA GLY A 97 17.48 -18.66 -12.00
C GLY A 97 18.28 -17.59 -12.77
N THR A 98 18.49 -17.82 -14.06
CA THR A 98 19.28 -16.92 -14.92
C THR A 98 18.51 -15.64 -15.25
N HIS A 99 18.68 -14.60 -14.44
CA HIS A 99 18.28 -13.23 -14.76
C HIS A 99 19.34 -12.57 -15.66
N ASN A 100 19.45 -13.04 -16.92
CA ASN A 100 20.54 -12.67 -17.83
C ASN A 100 20.53 -11.19 -18.28
N GLU A 101 19.44 -10.46 -18.08
CA GLU A 101 19.30 -9.05 -18.48
C GLU A 101 19.33 -8.06 -17.30
N MET A 102 19.44 -8.56 -16.06
CA MET A 102 19.40 -7.71 -14.88
C MET A 102 20.80 -7.23 -14.49
N ASP A 103 20.94 -5.93 -14.30
CA ASP A 103 22.18 -5.37 -13.77
C ASP A 103 22.20 -5.50 -12.24
N ILE A 104 22.89 -6.52 -11.74
CA ILE A 104 23.06 -6.80 -10.30
C ILE A 104 23.66 -5.61 -9.56
N SER A 105 24.35 -4.71 -10.25
CA SER A 105 24.92 -3.50 -9.66
C SER A 105 23.84 -2.49 -9.23
N TYR A 106 22.70 -2.43 -9.95
CA TYR A 106 21.52 -1.64 -9.55
C TYR A 106 20.84 -2.30 -8.37
N LEU A 107 20.66 -3.62 -8.41
CA LEU A 107 20.06 -4.39 -7.31
C LEU A 107 20.84 -4.21 -6.00
N ALA A 108 22.17 -4.36 -6.05
CA ALA A 108 23.04 -4.11 -4.91
C ALA A 108 22.92 -2.66 -4.42
N THR A 109 22.86 -1.70 -5.34
CA THR A 109 22.71 -0.28 -5.00
C THR A 109 21.37 0.00 -4.33
N THR A 110 20.29 -0.62 -4.79
CA THR A 110 18.97 -0.51 -4.18
C THR A 110 18.99 -1.03 -2.75
N LEU A 111 19.48 -2.25 -2.55
CA LEU A 111 19.57 -2.85 -1.22
C LEU A 111 20.42 -1.99 -0.26
N GLU A 112 21.50 -1.39 -0.75
CA GLU A 112 22.32 -0.46 0.06
C GLU A 112 21.55 0.77 0.52
N HIS A 113 20.72 1.36 -0.33
CA HIS A 113 19.93 2.54 0.03
C HIS A 113 18.77 2.17 0.96
N CYS A 114 18.08 1.06 0.71
CA CYS A 114 17.07 0.55 1.65
C CYS A 114 17.68 0.30 3.03
N THR A 115 18.90 -0.27 3.09
CA THR A 115 19.60 -0.49 4.36
C THR A 115 19.90 0.83 5.08
N LYS A 116 20.38 1.85 4.36
CA LYS A 116 20.63 3.18 4.94
C LYS A 116 19.36 3.80 5.49
N ASP A 117 18.26 3.71 4.77
CA ASP A 117 17.01 4.35 5.15
C ASP A 117 16.37 3.66 6.35
N VAL A 118 16.34 2.33 6.38
CA VAL A 118 15.90 1.57 7.57
C VAL A 118 16.71 1.96 8.80
N LEU A 119 18.04 1.99 8.67
CA LEU A 119 18.92 2.36 9.80
C LEU A 119 18.73 3.81 10.24
N LYS A 120 18.53 4.74 9.28
CA LYS A 120 18.27 6.15 9.58
C LYS A 120 16.93 6.35 10.29
N LEU A 121 15.86 5.71 9.81
CA LEU A 121 14.55 5.78 10.45
C LEU A 121 14.59 5.20 11.85
N ALA A 122 15.23 4.03 12.03
CA ALA A 122 15.40 3.40 13.33
C ALA A 122 16.21 4.28 14.29
N HIS A 123 17.34 4.82 13.84
CA HIS A 123 18.14 5.76 14.60
C HIS A 123 17.33 6.99 15.02
N ASP A 124 16.63 7.63 14.08
CA ASP A 124 15.87 8.85 14.34
C ASP A 124 14.68 8.61 15.27
N TYR A 125 14.09 7.41 15.24
CA TYR A 125 13.05 6.99 16.17
C TYR A 125 13.61 6.78 17.58
N VAL A 126 14.67 5.97 17.71
CA VAL A 126 15.31 5.62 18.99
C VAL A 126 15.93 6.85 19.65
N ASN A 127 16.56 7.73 18.87
CA ASN A 127 17.15 8.99 19.36
C ASN A 127 16.09 9.94 19.93
N ARG A 128 14.89 10.02 19.31
CA ARG A 128 13.77 10.82 19.84
C ARG A 128 13.25 10.30 21.17
N LEU A 129 13.40 8.99 21.42
CA LEU A 129 13.06 8.36 22.70
C LEU A 129 14.17 8.48 23.74
N GLY A 130 15.32 9.05 23.41
CA GLY A 130 16.48 9.17 24.29
C GLY A 130 17.15 7.83 24.61
N LYS A 131 16.95 6.82 23.77
CA LYS A 131 17.60 5.51 23.87
C LYS A 131 18.87 5.48 23.02
N ASN A 132 19.83 4.63 23.39
CA ASN A 132 21.09 4.44 22.66
C ASN A 132 21.23 3.05 22.03
N GLU A 133 20.18 2.23 22.11
CA GLU A 133 20.13 0.87 21.60
C GLU A 133 18.96 0.70 20.64
N ILE A 134 19.18 -0.01 19.53
CA ILE A 134 18.16 -0.35 18.54
C ILE A 134 17.86 -1.84 18.66
N VAL A 135 16.60 -2.18 18.97
CA VAL A 135 16.10 -3.56 19.09
C VAL A 135 15.15 -3.94 17.94
N ALA A 136 14.84 -5.23 17.78
CA ALA A 136 13.99 -5.70 16.67
C ALA A 136 12.62 -4.99 16.57
N ASN A 137 11.98 -4.69 17.70
CA ASN A 137 10.69 -3.99 17.71
C ASN A 137 10.78 -2.58 17.11
N ASP A 138 11.91 -1.88 17.31
CA ASP A 138 12.10 -0.55 16.74
C ASP A 138 12.18 -0.63 15.20
N ILE A 139 12.85 -1.68 14.70
CA ILE A 139 12.94 -1.99 13.27
C ILE A 139 11.57 -2.30 12.68
N ASP A 140 10.77 -3.13 13.35
CA ASP A 140 9.40 -3.45 12.92
C ASP A 140 8.51 -2.21 12.86
N LEU A 141 8.62 -1.32 13.85
CA LEU A 141 7.82 -0.11 13.90
C LEU A 141 8.15 0.84 12.74
N VAL A 142 9.44 1.07 12.45
CA VAL A 142 9.83 1.97 11.35
C VAL A 142 9.52 1.37 9.98
N MET A 143 9.65 0.06 9.81
CA MET A 143 9.27 -0.62 8.56
C MET A 143 7.76 -0.56 8.30
N ASN A 144 6.94 -0.60 9.34
CA ASN A 144 5.49 -0.51 9.23
C ASN A 144 4.96 0.93 9.11
N ALA A 145 5.82 1.93 9.32
CA ALA A 145 5.47 3.33 9.18
C ALA A 145 5.88 3.93 7.82
N ASP A 146 6.89 3.37 7.17
CA ASP A 146 7.37 3.85 5.86
C ASP A 146 6.52 3.30 4.71
N THR A 147 6.01 4.19 3.86
CA THR A 147 5.06 3.83 2.80
C THR A 147 5.66 2.91 1.74
N ILE A 148 6.95 3.07 1.41
CA ILE A 148 7.66 2.23 0.43
C ILE A 148 7.86 0.83 1.04
N PHE A 149 8.28 0.76 2.31
CA PHE A 149 8.49 -0.52 2.98
C PHE A 149 7.19 -1.27 3.23
N VAL A 150 6.12 -0.58 3.58
CA VAL A 150 4.77 -1.16 3.71
C VAL A 150 4.28 -1.73 2.38
N GLU A 151 4.50 -1.04 1.26
CA GLU A 151 4.15 -1.56 -0.08
C GLU A 151 4.93 -2.85 -0.40
N ILE A 152 6.24 -2.87 -0.13
CA ILE A 152 7.10 -4.04 -0.34
C ILE A 152 6.65 -5.21 0.55
N LEU A 153 6.33 -4.96 1.82
CA LEU A 153 5.83 -5.97 2.76
C LEU A 153 4.48 -6.55 2.32
N ARG A 154 3.56 -5.71 1.85
CA ARG A 154 2.26 -6.14 1.28
C ARG A 154 2.44 -7.00 0.04
N SER A 155 3.41 -6.67 -0.80
CA SER A 155 3.69 -7.44 -2.02
C SER A 155 4.19 -8.87 -1.72
N ASP A 156 5.03 -9.06 -0.69
CA ASP A 156 5.52 -10.38 -0.29
C ASP A 156 4.38 -11.27 0.27
N LEU A 157 3.42 -10.67 0.97
CA LEU A 157 2.25 -11.37 1.51
C LEU A 157 1.30 -11.85 0.40
N ASN A 158 1.18 -11.08 -0.69
CA ASN A 158 0.45 -11.48 -1.90
C ASN A 158 1.18 -12.59 -2.72
N SER A 159 2.44 -12.92 -2.41
CA SER A 159 3.22 -13.94 -3.13
C SER A 159 3.00 -15.37 -2.63
N THR A 160 2.64 -15.52 -1.35
CA THR A 160 2.33 -16.83 -0.75
C THR A 160 0.89 -17.25 -1.07
N THR A 161 0.08 -16.33 -1.61
CA THR A 161 -1.33 -16.53 -1.92
C THR A 161 -1.64 -16.61 -3.42
N ASN A 162 -0.68 -16.99 -4.27
CA ASN A 162 -0.96 -17.28 -5.69
C ASN A 162 -1.72 -18.61 -5.91
N ASN A 163 -2.70 -18.88 -5.05
CA ASN A 163 -3.89 -19.69 -5.27
C ASN A 163 -5.07 -19.14 -4.43
N SER A 164 -5.22 -17.82 -4.36
CA SER A 164 -6.46 -17.12 -4.04
C SER A 164 -6.23 -15.65 -4.34
N SER A 165 -7.11 -15.08 -5.18
CA SER A 165 -7.52 -13.68 -5.16
C SER A 165 -6.84 -12.79 -4.10
N SER A 166 -6.13 -11.77 -4.59
CA SER A 166 -5.61 -10.63 -3.85
C SER A 166 -6.46 -10.24 -2.63
N ASN A 167 -6.01 -10.57 -1.41
CA ASN A 167 -6.42 -9.94 -0.13
C ASN A 167 -5.69 -10.42 1.14
N SER A 168 -4.41 -10.81 1.09
CA SER A 168 -3.83 -11.66 2.16
C SER A 168 -3.40 -11.00 3.48
N ASN A 169 -3.57 -9.69 3.69
CA ASN A 169 -3.37 -9.08 5.02
C ASN A 169 -4.68 -8.80 5.76
N ILE A 170 -5.76 -8.57 5.03
CA ILE A 170 -7.10 -8.46 5.59
C ILE A 170 -7.70 -9.86 5.73
N ASP A 171 -7.41 -10.77 4.78
CA ASP A 171 -7.95 -12.13 4.81
C ASP A 171 -7.47 -12.97 5.97
N THR A 172 -6.20 -12.87 6.36
CA THR A 172 -5.65 -13.63 7.49
C THR A 172 -6.12 -13.11 8.84
N SER A 173 -6.31 -11.79 8.96
CA SER A 173 -6.84 -11.14 10.17
C SER A 173 -8.35 -11.43 10.34
N ILE A 174 -9.14 -11.20 9.28
CA ILE A 174 -10.58 -11.41 9.29
C ILE A 174 -10.95 -12.90 9.41
N ALA A 175 -10.17 -13.84 8.83
CA ALA A 175 -10.49 -15.26 8.91
C ALA A 175 -10.50 -15.82 10.34
N THR A 176 -9.87 -15.14 11.30
CA THR A 176 -9.82 -15.53 12.72
C THR A 176 -10.77 -14.74 13.62
N MET A 177 -11.45 -13.72 13.10
CA MET A 177 -12.31 -12.84 13.88
C MET A 177 -13.64 -13.50 14.21
N SER A 178 -14.14 -13.26 15.42
CA SER A 178 -15.54 -13.54 15.76
C SER A 178 -16.49 -12.63 14.99
N TYR A 179 -17.76 -13.02 14.86
CA TYR A 179 -18.79 -12.21 14.20
C TYR A 179 -18.82 -10.74 14.69
N ASN A 180 -18.71 -10.52 16.00
CA ASN A 180 -18.70 -9.19 16.60
C ASN A 180 -17.43 -8.38 16.32
N GLU A 181 -16.27 -9.03 16.30
CA GLU A 181 -15.01 -8.39 15.91
C GLU A 181 -15.05 -8.00 14.43
N LEU A 182 -15.62 -8.86 13.59
CA LEU A 182 -15.76 -8.62 12.16
C LEU A 182 -16.63 -7.39 11.88
N ILE A 183 -17.77 -7.24 12.57
CA ILE A 183 -18.62 -6.05 12.43
C ILE A 183 -17.93 -4.79 12.95
N ARG A 184 -17.26 -4.86 14.11
CA ARG A 184 -16.50 -3.71 14.62
C ARG A 184 -15.42 -3.29 13.65
N HIS A 185 -14.70 -4.26 13.08
CA HIS A 185 -13.68 -4.02 12.08
C HIS A 185 -14.27 -3.40 10.81
N PHE A 186 -15.43 -3.89 10.35
CA PHE A 186 -16.18 -3.32 9.24
C PHE A 186 -16.50 -1.84 9.46
N ILE A 187 -17.11 -1.48 10.60
CA ILE A 187 -17.50 -0.10 10.91
C ILE A 187 -16.27 0.83 10.96
N ILE A 188 -15.18 0.38 11.59
CA ILE A 188 -13.92 1.15 11.65
C ILE A 188 -13.36 1.36 10.24
N THR A 189 -13.34 0.31 9.43
CA THR A 189 -12.85 0.37 8.04
C THR A 189 -13.71 1.32 7.21
N GLU A 190 -15.03 1.28 7.38
CA GLU A 190 -15.96 2.14 6.67
C GLU A 190 -15.80 3.61 7.06
N THR A 191 -15.57 3.89 8.34
CA THR A 191 -15.30 5.26 8.83
C THR A 191 -13.98 5.79 8.27
N GLN A 192 -12.92 4.97 8.26
CA GLN A 192 -11.63 5.34 7.67
C GLN A 192 -11.75 5.58 6.17
N TYR A 193 -12.50 4.74 5.46
CA TYR A 193 -12.75 4.92 4.03
C TYR A 193 -13.47 6.23 3.73
N LYS A 194 -14.46 6.62 4.55
CA LYS A 194 -15.11 7.94 4.44
C LYS A 194 -14.09 9.09 4.58
N ASP A 195 -13.20 9.01 5.56
CA ASP A 195 -12.17 10.04 5.79
C ASP A 195 -11.16 10.09 4.64
N ASP A 196 -10.78 8.94 4.07
CA ASP A 196 -9.91 8.83 2.91
C ASP A 196 -10.56 9.44 1.65
N LEU A 197 -11.85 9.19 1.43
CA LEU A 197 -12.63 9.83 0.36
C LEU A 197 -12.70 11.35 0.55
N GLU A 198 -12.93 11.82 1.78
CA GLU A 198 -12.96 13.24 2.10
C GLU A 198 -11.62 13.91 1.80
N LEU A 199 -10.51 13.26 2.14
CA LEU A 199 -9.15 13.70 1.82
C LEU A 199 -8.95 13.75 0.30
N LEU A 200 -9.34 12.69 -0.42
CA LEU A 200 -9.23 12.61 -1.88
C LEU A 200 -10.00 13.75 -2.55
N ILE A 201 -11.23 14.02 -2.10
CA ILE A 201 -12.07 15.10 -2.63
C ILE A 201 -11.46 16.47 -2.31
N LYS A 202 -11.12 16.73 -1.05
CA LYS A 202 -10.64 18.05 -0.59
C LYS A 202 -9.27 18.42 -1.14
N PHE A 203 -8.33 17.47 -1.15
CA PHE A 203 -6.93 17.75 -1.48
C PHE A 203 -6.60 17.49 -2.95
N PHE A 204 -7.31 16.61 -3.65
CA PHE A 204 -7.03 16.31 -5.05
C PHE A 204 -8.08 16.86 -6.01
N ARG A 205 -9.36 16.55 -5.78
CA ARG A 205 -10.43 16.92 -6.71
C ARG A 205 -10.76 18.41 -6.67
N ASN A 206 -11.03 18.96 -5.50
CA ASN A 206 -11.48 20.36 -5.34
C ASN A 206 -10.50 21.40 -5.91
N PRO A 207 -9.17 21.28 -5.76
CA PRO A 207 -8.24 22.21 -6.40
C PRO A 207 -8.36 22.21 -7.93
N ILE A 208 -8.52 21.03 -8.54
CA ILE A 208 -8.67 20.90 -9.99
C ILE A 208 -10.05 21.42 -10.45
N ARG A 209 -11.10 21.10 -9.69
CA ARG A 209 -12.45 21.62 -9.92
C ARG A 209 -12.50 23.16 -9.90
N ASN A 210 -11.86 23.77 -8.91
CA ASN A 210 -11.73 25.22 -8.81
C ASN A 210 -10.93 25.81 -9.98
N PHE A 211 -9.89 25.11 -10.43
CA PHE A 211 -9.09 25.55 -11.58
C PHE A 211 -9.90 25.56 -12.89
N PHE A 212 -10.75 24.55 -13.11
CA PHE A 212 -11.61 24.45 -14.28
C PHE A 212 -12.96 25.19 -14.13
N ASN A 213 -13.13 26.05 -13.11
CA ASN A 213 -14.36 26.80 -12.86
C ASN A 213 -15.62 25.92 -12.84
N ASP A 214 -15.56 24.80 -12.13
CA ASP A 214 -16.68 23.84 -11.99
C ASP A 214 -17.13 23.18 -13.31
N ASP A 215 -16.25 23.02 -14.31
CA ASP A 215 -16.54 22.17 -15.47
C ASP A 215 -16.62 20.69 -15.07
N LEU A 216 -17.82 20.26 -14.69
CA LEU A 216 -18.11 18.93 -14.17
C LEU A 216 -17.73 17.82 -15.15
N GLN A 217 -17.81 18.05 -16.47
CA GLN A 217 -17.46 17.01 -17.44
C GLN A 217 -15.98 16.65 -17.37
N ILE A 218 -15.10 17.66 -17.31
CA ILE A 218 -13.65 17.43 -17.19
C ILE A 218 -13.33 16.76 -15.86
N ILE A 219 -14.01 17.16 -14.79
CA ILE A 219 -13.77 16.63 -13.45
C ILE A 219 -14.25 15.19 -13.32
N GLU A 220 -15.46 14.86 -13.78
CA GLU A 220 -16.01 13.50 -13.76
C GLU A 220 -15.21 12.56 -14.67
N ASN A 221 -14.68 13.06 -15.78
CA ASN A 221 -13.80 12.29 -16.66
C ASN A 221 -12.50 11.85 -15.96
N VAL A 222 -11.97 12.66 -15.05
CA VAL A 222 -10.70 12.37 -14.34
C VAL A 222 -10.93 11.67 -13.01
N PHE A 223 -11.92 12.13 -12.25
CA PHE A 223 -12.16 11.69 -10.89
C PHE A 223 -13.38 10.78 -10.77
N GLY A 224 -14.15 10.52 -11.83
CA GLY A 224 -15.41 9.79 -11.73
C GLY A 224 -16.44 10.50 -10.84
N CYS A 225 -17.48 9.76 -10.47
CA CYS A 225 -18.53 10.19 -9.54
C CYS A 225 -18.11 10.00 -8.05
N LEU A 226 -16.96 10.55 -7.64
CA LEU A 226 -16.48 10.46 -6.24
C LEU A 226 -17.45 11.08 -5.22
N ASP A 227 -18.11 12.18 -5.59
CA ASP A 227 -19.04 12.87 -4.68
C ASP A 227 -20.21 11.93 -4.32
N ASP A 228 -20.76 11.23 -5.32
CA ASP A 228 -21.85 10.26 -5.14
C ASP A 228 -21.41 9.09 -4.25
N ILE A 229 -20.17 8.60 -4.42
CA ILE A 229 -19.61 7.54 -3.57
C ILE A 229 -19.44 8.02 -2.13
N TYR A 230 -18.92 9.24 -1.93
CA TYR A 230 -18.76 9.82 -0.60
C TYR A 230 -20.11 10.05 0.10
N GLU A 231 -21.11 10.54 -0.63
CA GLU A 231 -22.47 10.71 -0.11
C GLU A 231 -23.10 9.35 0.23
N LEU A 232 -22.95 8.34 -0.63
CA LEU A 232 -23.38 6.98 -0.36
C LEU A 232 -22.74 6.45 0.93
N THR A 233 -21.42 6.51 1.06
CA THR A 233 -20.70 6.03 2.25
C THR A 233 -21.12 6.78 3.51
N THR A 234 -21.38 8.08 3.42
CA THR A 234 -21.87 8.87 4.56
C THR A 234 -23.26 8.43 4.98
N ARG A 235 -24.19 8.23 4.03
CA ARG A 235 -25.53 7.70 4.33
C ARG A 235 -25.46 6.28 4.89
N PHE A 236 -24.60 5.44 4.33
CA PHE A 236 -24.44 4.04 4.75
C PHE A 236 -23.93 3.95 6.19
N LEU A 237 -22.97 4.80 6.59
CA LEU A 237 -22.53 4.91 7.98
C LEU A 237 -23.65 5.39 8.91
N SER A 238 -24.48 6.34 8.48
CA SER A 238 -25.65 6.78 9.25
C SER A 238 -26.63 5.63 9.49
N ASP A 239 -26.95 4.85 8.46
CA ASP A 239 -27.84 3.69 8.58
C ASP A 239 -27.26 2.60 9.49
N LEU A 240 -25.93 2.41 9.48
CA LEU A 240 -25.24 1.50 10.41
C LEU A 240 -25.29 1.98 11.86
N GLU A 241 -25.16 3.29 12.08
CA GLU A 241 -25.29 3.90 13.40
C GLU A 241 -26.73 3.77 13.92
N ASP A 242 -27.73 4.05 13.10
CA ASP A 242 -29.14 3.87 13.43
C ASP A 242 -29.45 2.40 13.75
N ALA A 243 -28.96 1.46 12.92
CA ALA A 243 -29.12 0.03 13.15
C ALA A 243 -28.45 -0.44 14.46
N LYS A 244 -27.37 0.22 14.88
CA LYS A 244 -26.69 -0.02 16.16
C LYS A 244 -27.48 0.56 17.33
N GLU A 245 -28.07 1.74 17.20
CA GLU A 245 -28.83 2.41 18.26
C GLU A 245 -30.20 1.77 18.52
N MET A 246 -30.86 1.22 17.49
CA MET A 246 -32.17 0.55 17.65
C MET A 246 -32.09 -0.83 18.33
N ARG A 247 -30.89 -1.40 18.54
CA ARG A 247 -30.72 -2.70 19.21
C ARG A 247 -30.47 -2.48 20.70
N ASP A 248 -31.56 -2.40 21.46
CA ASP A 248 -31.63 -2.03 22.88
C ASP A 248 -31.01 -3.03 23.91
N ASP A 249 -30.19 -4.01 23.51
CA ASP A 249 -29.66 -5.00 24.46
C ASP A 249 -28.25 -5.50 24.09
N ILE A 250 -27.42 -5.62 25.13
CA ILE A 250 -26.01 -6.09 25.18
C ILE A 250 -25.79 -7.49 24.55
N ALA A 251 -26.84 -8.15 24.04
CA ALA A 251 -26.84 -9.55 23.61
C ALA A 251 -27.24 -9.81 22.14
N LYS A 252 -27.62 -8.81 21.34
CA LYS A 252 -27.90 -9.01 19.90
C LYS A 252 -26.83 -8.36 19.04
N ASN A 253 -26.12 -9.18 18.28
CA ASN A 253 -25.11 -8.69 17.34
C ASN A 253 -25.80 -7.86 16.23
N ILE A 254 -25.14 -6.80 15.76
CA ILE A 254 -25.61 -5.98 14.63
C ILE A 254 -25.68 -6.86 13.37
N SER A 255 -26.73 -6.73 12.55
CA SER A 255 -26.79 -7.38 11.23
C SER A 255 -26.40 -6.37 10.17
N LEU A 256 -25.46 -6.72 9.28
CA LEU A 256 -25.16 -5.89 8.11
C LEU A 256 -26.19 -6.09 6.98
N TYR A 257 -27.04 -7.12 7.05
CA TYR A 257 -27.99 -7.42 5.99
C TYR A 257 -28.96 -6.25 5.72
N GLU A 258 -29.64 -5.75 6.75
CA GLU A 258 -30.63 -4.68 6.62
C GLU A 258 -30.07 -3.41 5.91
N PRO A 259 -28.93 -2.83 6.32
CA PRO A 259 -28.30 -1.72 5.60
C PRO A 259 -27.96 -2.03 4.14
N PHE A 260 -27.36 -3.21 3.86
CA PHE A 260 -27.00 -3.57 2.48
C PHE A 260 -28.24 -3.77 1.60
N GLN A 261 -29.28 -4.42 2.13
CA GLN A 261 -30.52 -4.65 1.42
C GLN A 261 -31.21 -3.33 1.03
N ASN A 262 -31.29 -2.37 1.96
CA ASN A 262 -31.88 -1.07 1.70
C ASN A 262 -31.17 -0.33 0.56
N PHE A 263 -29.83 -0.36 0.54
CA PHE A 263 -29.03 0.31 -0.49
C PHE A 263 -29.14 -0.39 -1.85
N ILE A 264 -29.27 -1.72 -1.86
CA ILE A 264 -29.51 -2.48 -3.09
C ILE A 264 -30.90 -2.16 -3.66
N GLU A 265 -31.94 -2.16 -2.83
CA GLU A 265 -33.31 -1.84 -3.25
C GLU A 265 -33.42 -0.40 -3.79
N GLY A 266 -32.67 0.53 -3.20
CA GLY A 266 -32.53 1.91 -3.68
C GLY A 266 -31.65 2.06 -4.93
N ASN A 267 -31.00 1.00 -5.40
CA ASN A 267 -30.00 1.03 -6.48
C ASN A 267 -28.87 2.05 -6.21
N GLU A 268 -28.52 2.23 -4.94
CA GLU A 268 -27.57 3.25 -4.50
C GLU A 268 -26.15 2.93 -4.99
N PHE A 269 -25.79 1.65 -5.03
CA PHE A 269 -24.46 1.18 -5.47
C PHE A 269 -24.17 1.39 -6.98
N GLU A 270 -25.12 1.90 -7.78
CA GLU A 270 -24.90 2.20 -9.20
C GLU A 270 -23.73 3.19 -9.42
N CYS A 271 -23.47 4.07 -8.45
CA CYS A 271 -22.33 4.99 -8.51
C CYS A 271 -20.98 4.25 -8.57
N TYR A 272 -20.82 3.09 -7.91
CA TYR A 272 -19.60 2.29 -8.03
C TYR A 272 -19.42 1.70 -9.42
N THR A 273 -20.51 1.30 -10.09
CA THR A 273 -20.49 0.82 -11.47
C THR A 273 -20.03 1.93 -12.42
N LYS A 274 -20.65 3.12 -12.32
CA LYS A 274 -20.27 4.30 -13.12
C LYS A 274 -18.81 4.68 -12.88
N TYR A 275 -18.41 4.72 -11.61
CA TYR A 275 -17.04 5.04 -11.23
C TYR A 275 -16.02 4.06 -11.83
N THR A 276 -16.26 2.77 -11.70
CA THR A 276 -15.37 1.72 -12.21
C THR A 276 -15.28 1.77 -13.74
N GLN A 277 -16.39 2.02 -14.42
CA GLN A 277 -16.43 2.19 -15.88
C GLN A 277 -15.63 3.42 -16.32
N THR A 278 -15.61 4.49 -15.55
CA THR A 278 -14.77 5.66 -15.86
C THR A 278 -13.30 5.36 -15.60
N ILE A 279 -12.94 4.93 -14.39
CA ILE A 279 -11.54 4.83 -13.94
C ILE A 279 -10.76 3.69 -14.61
N LEU A 280 -11.39 2.54 -14.91
CA LEU A 280 -10.70 1.39 -15.50
C LEU A 280 -10.56 1.45 -17.03
N THR A 281 -11.03 2.52 -17.68
CA THR A 281 -10.86 2.66 -19.13
C THR A 281 -9.45 3.05 -19.52
N THR A 282 -9.00 2.59 -20.68
CA THR A 282 -7.72 3.05 -21.26
C THR A 282 -7.75 4.54 -21.60
N ASP A 283 -8.93 5.10 -21.89
CA ASP A 283 -9.10 6.53 -22.19
C ASP A 283 -8.89 7.41 -20.93
N HIS A 284 -9.23 6.92 -19.74
CA HIS A 284 -9.00 7.63 -18.47
C HIS A 284 -7.53 8.03 -18.27
N ILE A 285 -6.61 7.09 -18.50
CA ILE A 285 -5.17 7.33 -18.36
C ILE A 285 -4.71 8.44 -19.32
N ASP A 286 -5.25 8.46 -20.53
CA ASP A 286 -4.89 9.47 -21.53
C ASP A 286 -5.50 10.83 -21.20
N GLN A 287 -6.74 10.87 -20.71
CA GLN A 287 -7.38 12.10 -20.22
C GLN A 287 -6.64 12.66 -19.00
N PHE A 288 -6.22 11.80 -18.08
CA PHE A 288 -5.41 12.16 -16.92
C PHE A 288 -4.06 12.77 -17.32
N LYS A 289 -3.35 12.11 -18.25
CA LYS A 289 -2.08 12.63 -18.80
C LYS A 289 -2.28 13.97 -19.52
N LYS A 290 -3.36 14.13 -20.30
CA LYS A 290 -3.69 15.40 -20.97
C LYS A 290 -3.90 16.52 -19.95
N MET A 291 -4.62 16.25 -18.86
CA MET A 291 -4.83 17.22 -17.78
C MET A 291 -3.50 17.62 -17.11
N LEU A 292 -2.66 16.65 -16.75
CA LEU A 292 -1.37 16.93 -16.08
C LEU A 292 -0.34 17.62 -16.99
N ASN A 293 -0.40 17.39 -18.30
CA ASN A 293 0.48 18.03 -19.27
C ASN A 293 0.00 19.44 -19.68
N ASN A 294 -1.19 19.87 -19.27
CA ASN A 294 -1.65 21.23 -19.51
C ASN A 294 -0.79 22.22 -18.70
N GLU A 295 -0.09 23.13 -19.40
CA GLU A 295 0.81 24.11 -18.76
C GLU A 295 0.11 25.01 -17.74
N GLN A 296 -1.17 25.32 -17.94
CA GLN A 296 -1.92 26.17 -17.01
C GLN A 296 -2.27 25.40 -15.73
N VAL A 297 -2.67 24.13 -15.85
CA VAL A 297 -2.91 23.23 -14.70
C VAL A 297 -1.60 23.05 -13.93
N LYS A 298 -0.50 22.81 -14.64
CA LYS A 298 0.83 22.63 -14.05
C LYS A 298 1.26 23.87 -13.24
N ARG A 299 1.15 25.06 -13.82
CA ARG A 299 1.46 26.32 -13.12
C ARG A 299 0.54 26.58 -11.93
N TYR A 300 -0.74 26.23 -12.03
CA TYR A 300 -1.67 26.34 -10.91
C TYR A 300 -1.29 25.42 -9.75
N LEU A 301 -0.99 24.15 -10.03
CA LEU A 301 -0.54 23.19 -9.02
C LEU A 301 0.79 23.62 -8.38
N GLU A 302 1.74 24.10 -9.18
CA GLU A 302 3.01 24.66 -8.69
C GLU A 302 2.79 25.90 -7.80
N SER A 303 1.83 26.77 -8.14
CA SER A 303 1.51 27.97 -7.34
C SER A 303 0.83 27.68 -6.00
N LYS A 304 0.19 26.51 -5.88
CA LYS A 304 -0.60 26.13 -4.70
C LYS A 304 0.24 25.46 -3.62
N LEU A 305 1.33 24.75 -3.95
CA LEU A 305 2.35 24.16 -3.05
C LEU A 305 3.47 23.50 -3.89
N ASP A 306 4.75 23.77 -3.61
CA ASP A 306 5.93 23.37 -4.41
C ASP A 306 6.08 21.86 -4.71
N GLN A 307 5.37 20.97 -4.00
CA GLN A 307 5.51 19.50 -4.11
C GLN A 307 4.28 18.78 -4.68
N ILE A 308 3.16 19.47 -4.90
CA ILE A 308 1.88 18.83 -5.23
C ILE A 308 1.89 18.16 -6.62
N LYS A 309 2.65 18.71 -7.57
CA LYS A 309 2.68 18.20 -8.96
C LYS A 309 3.06 16.72 -9.05
N GLU A 310 4.09 16.31 -8.33
CA GLU A 310 4.54 14.90 -8.35
C GLU A 310 3.57 14.03 -7.54
N THR A 311 2.95 14.56 -6.49
CA THR A 311 1.86 13.87 -5.76
C THR A 311 0.67 13.57 -6.68
N TYR A 312 0.23 14.53 -7.50
CA TYR A 312 -0.83 14.26 -8.49
C TYR A 312 -0.36 13.26 -9.55
N ARG A 313 0.89 13.32 -10.00
CA ARG A 313 1.39 12.42 -11.04
C ARG A 313 1.48 10.96 -10.58
N TYR A 314 1.95 10.72 -9.37
CA TYR A 314 2.30 9.39 -8.89
C TYR A 314 1.31 8.82 -7.87
N LEU A 315 0.74 9.65 -7.00
CA LEU A 315 -0.14 9.19 -5.93
C LEU A 315 -1.61 9.14 -6.38
N LEU A 316 -2.10 10.17 -7.07
CA LEU A 316 -3.52 10.27 -7.43
C LEU A 316 -4.04 9.06 -8.25
N PRO A 317 -3.32 8.51 -9.25
CA PRO A 317 -3.77 7.31 -9.95
C PRO A 317 -4.02 6.13 -9.00
N ALA A 318 -3.15 5.92 -8.02
CA ALA A 318 -3.32 4.88 -7.02
C ALA A 318 -4.51 5.17 -6.10
N LEU A 319 -4.68 6.42 -5.66
CA LEU A 319 -5.80 6.83 -4.81
C LEU A 319 -7.17 6.67 -5.51
N LEU A 320 -7.25 6.90 -6.81
CA LEU A 320 -8.48 6.71 -7.59
C LEU A 320 -8.94 5.24 -7.66
N HIS A 321 -8.08 4.27 -7.33
CA HIS A 321 -8.48 2.88 -7.24
C HIS A 321 -9.06 2.49 -5.87
N ILE A 322 -8.91 3.33 -4.84
CA ILE A 322 -9.39 3.05 -3.48
C ILE A 322 -10.88 2.66 -3.47
N PRO A 323 -11.81 3.39 -4.13
CA PRO A 323 -13.22 3.01 -4.14
C PRO A 323 -13.51 1.65 -4.77
N ILE A 324 -12.75 1.29 -5.81
CA ILE A 324 -12.88 0.00 -6.51
C ILE A 324 -12.48 -1.13 -5.56
N TYR A 325 -11.35 -0.96 -4.87
CA TYR A 325 -10.89 -1.94 -3.90
C TYR A 325 -11.82 -2.02 -2.69
N HIS A 326 -12.36 -0.90 -2.23
CA HIS A 326 -13.29 -0.86 -1.09
C HIS A 326 -14.58 -1.62 -1.39
N PHE A 327 -15.16 -1.43 -2.59
CA PHE A 327 -16.34 -2.19 -3.00
C PHE A 327 -16.09 -3.71 -3.01
N GLN A 328 -14.90 -4.14 -3.42
CA GLN A 328 -14.52 -5.56 -3.32
C GLN A 328 -14.44 -6.04 -1.87
N GLN A 329 -14.05 -5.18 -0.92
CA GLN A 329 -14.05 -5.55 0.49
C GLN A 329 -15.47 -5.81 1.01
N TYR A 330 -16.49 -5.08 0.56
CA TYR A 330 -17.88 -5.38 0.93
C TYR A 330 -18.25 -6.83 0.64
N LEU A 331 -17.89 -7.33 -0.55
CA LEU A 331 -18.15 -8.72 -0.92
C LEU A 331 -17.49 -9.71 0.07
N ILE A 332 -16.27 -9.41 0.50
CA ILE A 332 -15.51 -10.29 1.41
C ILE A 332 -16.08 -10.28 2.82
N TYR A 333 -16.47 -9.10 3.32
CA TYR A 333 -17.16 -9.01 4.60
C TYR A 333 -18.46 -9.80 4.59
N LEU A 334 -19.27 -9.63 3.54
CA LEU A 334 -20.54 -10.33 3.38
C LEU A 334 -20.35 -11.84 3.26
N GLU A 335 -19.39 -12.29 2.44
CA GLU A 335 -19.04 -13.71 2.29
C GLU A 335 -18.66 -14.35 3.62
N LYS A 336 -17.86 -13.66 4.44
CA LYS A 336 -17.42 -14.19 5.72
C LYS A 336 -18.50 -14.12 6.78
N LEU A 337 -19.29 -13.05 6.81
CA LEU A 337 -20.43 -12.95 7.71
C LEU A 337 -21.44 -14.07 7.46
N ALA A 338 -21.68 -14.43 6.18
CA ALA A 338 -22.57 -15.53 5.81
C ALA A 338 -22.11 -16.92 6.32
N LEU A 339 -20.84 -17.08 6.73
CA LEU A 339 -20.32 -18.32 7.33
C LEU A 339 -20.70 -18.49 8.81
N PHE A 340 -21.09 -17.42 9.49
CA PHE A 340 -21.44 -17.46 10.90
C PHE A 340 -22.91 -17.83 11.11
N PRO A 341 -23.24 -18.73 12.06
CA PRO A 341 -24.62 -19.13 12.35
C PRO A 341 -25.44 -17.99 12.96
N GLU A 342 -24.79 -16.99 13.56
CA GLU A 342 -25.44 -15.76 14.07
C GLU A 342 -25.86 -14.79 12.96
N SER A 343 -25.50 -15.09 11.70
CA SER A 343 -25.84 -14.27 10.54
C SER A 343 -27.14 -14.71 9.87
N GLU A 344 -27.76 -13.77 9.16
CA GLU A 344 -28.81 -14.02 8.19
C GLU A 344 -28.23 -14.63 6.89
N SER A 345 -27.49 -15.73 7.02
CA SER A 345 -26.65 -16.34 5.97
C SER A 345 -27.34 -16.50 4.61
N ALA A 346 -28.58 -16.96 4.57
CA ALA A 346 -29.36 -17.09 3.33
C ALA A 346 -29.60 -15.72 2.67
N GLN A 347 -29.96 -14.71 3.46
CA GLN A 347 -30.27 -13.37 2.99
C GLN A 347 -28.99 -12.60 2.56
N LEU A 348 -27.88 -12.79 3.29
CA LEU A 348 -26.57 -12.27 2.89
C LEU A 348 -26.07 -12.90 1.58
N THR A 349 -26.40 -14.17 1.32
CA THR A 349 -26.07 -14.84 0.06
C THR A 349 -26.86 -14.22 -1.10
N ASP A 350 -28.12 -13.84 -0.88
CA ASP A 350 -28.93 -13.14 -1.88
C ASP A 350 -28.36 -11.76 -2.18
N VAL A 351 -28.00 -10.98 -1.15
CA VAL A 351 -27.30 -9.68 -1.27
C VAL A 351 -26.00 -9.82 -2.09
N LEU A 352 -25.18 -10.83 -1.78
CA LEU A 352 -23.95 -11.13 -2.51
C LEU A 352 -24.17 -11.43 -4.00
N SER A 353 -25.29 -12.09 -4.33
CA SER A 353 -25.61 -12.43 -5.71
C SER A 353 -25.97 -11.20 -6.56
N VAL A 354 -26.47 -10.13 -5.93
CA VAL A 354 -26.82 -8.88 -6.61
C VAL A 354 -25.62 -7.95 -6.75
N LEU A 355 -24.70 -7.97 -5.78
CA LEU A 355 -23.52 -7.10 -5.77
C LEU A 355 -22.35 -7.60 -6.66
N ARG A 356 -22.34 -8.88 -7.04
CA ARG A 356 -21.38 -9.47 -7.98
C ARG A 356 -21.81 -9.24 -9.42
#